data_AF-A0A7C9FC32-F1
#
_entry.id   AF-A0A7C9FC32-F1
#
_cell.length_a   1.000
_cell.length_b   1.000
_cell.length_c   1.000
_cell.angle_alpha   90.00
_cell.angle_beta   90.00
_cell.angle_gamma   90.00
#
_symmetry.space_group_name_H-M   'P 1'
#
loop_
_entity.id
_entity.type
_entity.pdbx_description
1 polymer ?
#
loop_
_entity_poly.entity_id
_entity_poly.type
_entity_poly.pdbx_seq_one_letter_code
_entity_poly.pdbx_strand_id
1 'polypeptide(L)'
;MRRYLLLFFLLPITNSFSQSPEPPILFKDDKIVLNMSKDTVLLDSLIAISRRYGVEKNFNWGIDSSALSGRYPIKIAFGLNLVQFEGMAKRLAFNEKHAEILRQFFEKDFQECSTGREYIALKRAYLKKYPEYLKNEAGFREEDLKRDEAVMDKMILNTEKYREAHKN
;
A
#
# COMPACT_ATOMS: atom_id res chain seq x y z
N MET A 1 -14.09 16.99 -17.51
CA MET A 1 -13.13 16.46 -16.51
C MET A 1 -13.53 15.04 -16.16
N ARG A 2 -12.79 14.04 -16.65
CA ARG A 2 -13.12 12.62 -16.45
C ARG A 2 -12.73 12.20 -15.04
N ARG A 3 -13.74 11.91 -14.21
CA ARG A 3 -13.61 11.19 -12.95
C ARG A 3 -13.25 9.75 -13.29
N TYR A 4 -11.99 9.35 -13.14
CA TYR A 4 -11.64 7.94 -13.16
C TYR A 4 -11.94 7.37 -11.78
N LEU A 5 -13.01 6.59 -11.79
CA LEU A 5 -13.49 5.64 -10.81
C LEU A 5 -12.30 4.79 -10.30
N LEU A 6 -11.80 5.10 -9.09
CA LEU A 6 -10.91 4.26 -8.31
C LEU A 6 -11.72 3.03 -7.84
N LEU A 7 -11.88 2.06 -8.74
CA LEU A 7 -12.48 0.76 -8.45
C LEU A 7 -11.38 -0.18 -7.93
N PHE A 8 -11.44 -0.41 -6.61
CA PHE A 8 -11.18 -1.69 -5.94
C PHE A 8 -10.14 -2.64 -6.55
N PHE A 9 -8.93 -2.61 -5.99
CA PHE A 9 -8.12 -3.81 -5.78
C PHE A 9 -7.71 -3.91 -4.30
N LEU A 10 -8.73 -3.98 -3.43
CA LEU A 10 -8.61 -4.69 -2.15
C LEU A 10 -8.87 -6.17 -2.46
N LEU A 11 -7.85 -6.86 -2.99
CA LEU A 11 -7.86 -8.33 -2.95
C LEU A 11 -7.37 -8.77 -1.56
N PRO A 12 -8.09 -9.69 -0.89
CA PRO A 12 -7.67 -10.22 0.39
C PRO A 12 -6.48 -11.15 0.15
N ILE A 13 -5.29 -10.79 0.65
CA ILE A 13 -4.23 -11.78 0.83
C ILE A 13 -4.65 -12.62 2.04
N THR A 14 -5.44 -13.66 1.78
CA THR A 14 -5.62 -14.78 2.69
C THR A 14 -4.30 -15.52 2.76
N ASN A 15 -3.42 -15.12 3.68
CA ASN A 15 -2.38 -16.00 4.20
C ASN A 15 -2.56 -16.08 5.71
N SER A 16 -2.86 -17.30 6.14
CA SER A 16 -3.01 -17.77 7.51
C SER A 16 -1.96 -17.19 8.45
N PHE A 17 -2.30 -16.09 9.12
CA PHE A 17 -1.66 -15.68 10.37
C PHE A 17 -2.77 -15.63 11.43
N SER A 18 -2.56 -16.44 12.46
CA SER A 18 -3.36 -16.59 13.68
C SER A 18 -4.32 -15.42 13.95
N GLN A 19 -5.63 -15.70 13.87
CA GLN A 19 -6.70 -14.78 14.22
C GLN A 19 -6.63 -14.46 15.72
N SER A 20 -5.94 -13.36 16.05
CA SER A 20 -6.42 -12.49 17.12
C SER A 20 -7.41 -11.53 16.47
N PRO A 21 -8.60 -11.27 17.06
CA PRO A 21 -9.57 -10.37 16.46
C PRO A 21 -8.92 -8.99 16.31
N GLU A 22 -8.61 -8.60 15.08
CA GLU A 22 -8.08 -7.27 14.79
C GLU A 22 -9.15 -6.25 15.23
N PRO A 23 -8.81 -5.28 16.11
CA PRO A 23 -9.77 -4.27 16.52
C PRO A 23 -10.23 -3.48 15.29
N PRO A 24 -11.52 -3.10 15.20
CA PRO A 24 -12.04 -2.38 14.04
C PRO A 24 -11.30 -1.06 13.89
N ILE A 25 -10.57 -0.90 12.79
CA ILE A 25 -9.93 0.36 12.42
C ILE A 25 -11.05 1.31 11.99
N LEU A 26 -11.25 2.39 12.76
CA LEU A 26 -12.22 3.43 12.43
C LEU A 26 -11.60 4.40 11.42
N PHE A 27 -12.29 4.58 10.30
CA PHE A 27 -11.92 5.53 9.25
C PHE A 27 -12.87 6.74 9.27
N LYS A 28 -12.31 7.93 9.09
CA LYS A 28 -13.06 9.16 8.82
C LYS A 28 -12.29 9.97 7.79
N ASP A 29 -12.96 10.37 6.72
CA ASP A 29 -12.37 11.16 5.62
C ASP A 29 -11.07 10.53 5.08
N ASP A 30 -11.09 9.21 4.84
CA ASP A 30 -9.95 8.38 4.40
C ASP A 30 -8.74 8.35 5.35
N LYS A 31 -8.88 8.86 6.59
CA LYS A 31 -7.85 8.82 7.63
C LYS A 31 -8.20 7.84 8.74
N ILE A 32 -7.15 7.27 9.34
CA ILE A 32 -7.27 6.45 10.55
C ILE A 32 -7.53 7.38 11.74
N VAL A 33 -8.64 7.14 12.44
CA VAL A 33 -9.01 7.90 13.65
C VAL A 33 -8.54 7.14 14.88
N LEU A 34 -7.67 7.79 15.66
CA LEU A 34 -7.21 7.28 16.95
C LEU A 34 -7.83 8.14 18.06
N ASN A 35 -8.90 7.64 18.68
CA ASN A 35 -9.48 8.27 19.86
C ASN A 35 -8.64 7.91 21.09
N MET A 36 -8.00 8.90 21.72
CA MET A 36 -7.09 8.67 22.84
C MET A 36 -7.51 9.42 24.10
N SER A 37 -7.39 8.77 25.25
CA SER A 37 -7.43 9.43 26.55
C SER A 37 -6.19 10.31 26.75
N LYS A 38 -6.33 11.33 27.60
CA LYS A 38 -5.45 12.51 27.80
C LYS A 38 -4.03 12.25 28.33
N ASP A 39 -3.40 11.11 28.05
CA ASP A 39 -1.99 10.88 28.38
C ASP A 39 -1.11 11.45 27.25
N THR A 40 -0.77 12.73 27.35
CA THR A 40 0.00 13.50 26.34
C THR A 40 1.31 12.83 25.93
N VAL A 41 1.98 12.12 26.85
CA VAL A 41 3.24 11.39 26.60
C VAL A 41 3.07 10.26 25.57
N LEU A 42 1.91 9.59 25.56
CA LEU A 42 1.64 8.51 24.61
C LEU A 42 1.32 9.06 23.22
N LEU A 43 0.57 10.16 23.14
CA LEU A 43 0.25 10.83 21.88
C LEU A 43 1.53 11.29 21.15
N ASP A 44 2.45 11.94 21.86
CA ASP A 44 3.72 12.40 21.27
C ASP A 44 4.54 11.23 20.72
N SER A 45 4.54 10.10 21.42
CA SER A 45 5.24 8.88 20.99
C SER A 45 4.64 8.31 19.70
N LEU A 46 3.32 8.27 19.57
CA LEU A 46 2.64 7.78 18.37
C LEU A 46 2.87 8.71 17.17
N ILE A 47 2.80 10.03 17.38
CA ILE A 47 3.13 11.02 16.35
C ILE A 47 4.59 10.82 15.91
N ALA A 48 5.53 10.71 16.85
CA ALA A 48 6.95 10.52 16.53
C ALA A 48 7.21 9.23 15.73
N ILE A 49 6.56 8.12 16.08
CA ILE A 49 6.63 6.87 15.31
C ILE A 49 6.07 7.09 13.91
N SER A 50 4.89 7.68 13.77
CA SER A 50 4.27 7.90 12.46
C SER A 50 5.12 8.80 11.54
N ARG A 51 5.79 9.81 12.10
CA ARG A 51 6.74 10.69 11.40
C ARG A 51 7.97 9.95 10.94
N ARG A 52 8.55 9.10 11.81
CA ARG A 52 9.73 8.27 11.49
C ARG A 52 9.50 7.43 10.23
N TYR A 53 8.28 6.91 10.06
CA TYR A 53 7.89 6.11 8.89
C TYR A 53 7.24 6.92 7.76
N GLY A 54 7.12 8.25 7.89
CA GLY A 54 6.54 9.13 6.86
C GLY A 54 5.03 8.98 6.65
N VAL A 55 4.32 8.38 7.60
CA VAL A 55 2.90 8.04 7.50
C VAL A 55 1.98 8.90 8.37
N GLU A 56 2.50 9.91 9.07
CA GLU A 56 1.72 10.83 9.91
C GLU A 56 0.47 11.39 9.20
N LYS A 57 0.60 11.72 7.92
CA LYS A 57 -0.47 12.28 7.06
C LYS A 57 -1.75 11.42 7.01
N ASN A 58 -1.63 10.12 7.30
CA ASN A 58 -2.74 9.16 7.28
C ASN A 58 -3.54 9.13 8.58
N PHE A 59 -3.08 9.83 9.61
CA PHE A 59 -3.70 9.84 10.93
C PHE A 59 -4.40 11.17 11.20
N ASN A 60 -5.52 11.09 11.92
CA ASN A 60 -6.14 12.23 12.56
C ASN A 60 -5.95 12.13 14.08
N TRP A 61 -5.18 13.07 14.64
CA TRP A 61 -4.78 13.08 16.05
C TRP A 61 -5.78 13.79 16.97
N GLY A 62 -7.06 13.82 16.60
CA GLY A 62 -8.10 14.54 17.33
C GLY A 62 -8.22 14.07 18.79
N ILE A 63 -8.07 15.00 19.73
CA ILE A 63 -8.40 14.78 21.14
C ILE A 63 -9.87 15.12 21.30
N ASP A 64 -10.75 14.12 21.39
CA ASP A 64 -12.16 14.38 21.63
C ASP A 64 -12.37 14.80 23.10
N SER A 65 -12.51 16.11 23.31
CA SER A 65 -12.78 16.69 24.63
C SER A 65 -14.22 16.49 25.11
N SER A 66 -15.12 15.99 24.25
CA SER A 66 -16.53 15.78 24.59
C SER A 66 -16.83 14.48 25.37
N ALA A 67 -15.84 13.57 25.50
CA ALA A 67 -15.98 12.32 26.26
C ALA A 67 -15.95 12.49 27.79
N LEU A 68 -15.95 13.74 28.30
CA LEU A 68 -15.78 14.06 29.73
C LEU A 68 -17.08 14.06 30.56
N SER A 69 -18.27 13.85 29.99
CA SER A 69 -19.55 13.99 30.72
C SER A 69 -20.40 12.72 30.81
N GLY A 70 -19.80 11.53 30.87
CA GLY A 70 -20.57 10.31 31.05
C GLY A 70 -19.72 9.19 31.59
N ARG A 71 -20.17 8.56 32.67
CA ARG A 71 -19.54 7.41 33.34
C ARG A 71 -19.37 6.23 32.40
N TYR A 72 -18.30 6.23 31.61
CA TYR A 72 -17.45 5.10 31.29
C TYR A 72 -16.14 5.76 30.86
N PRO A 73 -15.01 5.55 31.54
CA PRO A 73 -13.76 5.71 30.84
C PRO A 73 -13.80 4.60 29.80
N ILE A 74 -14.32 4.91 28.61
CA ILE A 74 -14.17 4.03 27.47
C ILE A 74 -12.66 4.05 27.24
N LYS A 75 -12.00 3.08 27.86
CA LYS A 75 -10.78 2.49 27.37
C LYS A 75 -11.09 2.09 25.93
N ILE A 76 -10.94 3.04 25.02
CA ILE A 76 -10.43 2.74 23.70
C ILE A 76 -8.91 2.75 23.94
N ALA A 77 -8.32 1.87 24.75
CA ALA A 77 -8.04 0.49 24.35
C ALA A 77 -8.35 0.21 22.87
N PHE A 78 -7.78 1.00 21.96
CA PHE A 78 -6.98 0.30 20.98
C PHE A 78 -5.98 -0.50 21.80
N GLY A 79 -6.11 -1.82 21.84
CA GLY A 79 -5.11 -2.72 22.40
C GLY A 79 -3.83 -2.72 21.55
N LEU A 80 -3.38 -1.52 21.16
CA LEU A 80 -2.19 -1.21 20.41
C LEU A 80 -1.23 -0.54 21.38
N ASN A 81 -0.34 -1.34 21.95
CA ASN A 81 0.86 -0.78 22.55
C ASN A 81 1.75 -0.15 21.46
N LEU A 82 2.77 0.61 21.87
CA LEU A 82 3.67 1.30 20.95
C LEU A 82 4.32 0.37 19.91
N VAL A 83 4.59 -0.89 20.27
CA VAL A 83 5.18 -1.89 19.37
C VAL A 83 4.21 -2.29 18.26
N GLN A 84 2.94 -2.52 18.60
CA GLN A 84 1.91 -2.81 17.61
C GLN A 84 1.68 -1.60 16.68
N PHE A 85 1.70 -0.38 17.22
CA PHE A 85 1.55 0.82 16.41
C PHE A 85 2.74 1.02 15.46
N GLU A 86 3.96 0.80 15.95
CA GLU A 86 5.17 0.83 15.12
C GLU A 86 5.12 -0.22 14.01
N GLY A 87 4.65 -1.43 14.31
CA GLY A 87 4.38 -2.46 13.31
C GLY A 87 3.38 -2.03 12.24
N MET A 88 2.27 -1.40 12.65
CA MET A 88 1.26 -0.85 11.74
C MET A 88 1.83 0.28 10.87
N ALA A 89 2.55 1.24 11.48
CA ALA A 89 3.18 2.35 10.77
C ALA A 89 4.18 1.86 9.73
N LYS A 90 5.00 0.86 10.09
CA LYS A 90 5.96 0.22 9.17
C LYS A 90 5.24 -0.49 8.01
N ARG A 91 4.16 -1.23 8.29
CA ARG A 91 3.35 -1.90 7.24
C ARG A 91 2.67 -0.89 6.32
N LEU A 92 2.14 0.20 6.86
CA LEU A 92 1.53 1.27 6.08
C LEU A 92 2.56 1.94 5.18
N ALA A 93 3.75 2.26 5.69
CA ALA A 93 4.83 2.83 4.89
C ALA A 93 5.29 1.88 3.77
N PHE A 94 5.39 0.59 4.07
CA PHE A 94 5.69 -0.42 3.06
C PHE A 94 4.63 -0.45 1.95
N ASN A 95 3.34 -0.46 2.32
CA ASN A 95 2.24 -0.49 1.37
C ASN A 95 2.18 0.77 0.50
N GLU A 96 2.38 1.96 1.09
CA GLU A 96 2.46 3.21 0.32
C GLU A 96 3.59 3.16 -0.71
N LYS A 97 4.77 2.69 -0.29
CA LYS A 97 5.91 2.61 -1.20
C LYS A 97 5.68 1.58 -2.30
N HIS A 98 5.11 0.43 -1.96
CA HIS A 98 4.72 -0.59 -2.92
C HIS A 98 3.74 -0.04 -3.96
N ALA A 99 2.69 0.66 -3.52
CA ALA A 99 1.73 1.30 -4.41
C ALA A 99 2.38 2.37 -5.31
N GLU A 100 3.28 3.19 -4.78
CA GLU A 100 4.05 4.17 -5.55
C GLU A 100 4.87 3.50 -6.66
N ILE A 101 5.55 2.40 -6.34
CA ILE A 101 6.37 1.62 -7.29
C ILE A 101 5.50 1.03 -8.40
N LEU A 102 4.39 0.38 -8.04
CA LEU A 102 3.48 -0.22 -9.03
C LEU A 102 2.84 0.85 -9.91
N ARG A 103 2.48 2.00 -9.34
CA ARG A 103 1.96 3.14 -10.09
C ARG A 103 2.97 3.63 -11.11
N GLN A 104 4.22 3.85 -10.69
CA GLN A 104 5.29 4.27 -11.59
C GLN A 104 5.53 3.23 -12.70
N PHE A 105 5.47 1.94 -12.37
CA PHE A 105 5.59 0.86 -13.36
C PHE A 105 4.45 0.90 -14.38
N PHE A 106 3.18 0.83 -13.97
CA PHE A 106 2.06 0.64 -14.89
C PHE A 106 1.57 1.93 -15.57
N GLU A 107 1.54 3.04 -14.85
CA GLU A 107 0.99 4.31 -15.35
C GLU A 107 1.99 5.09 -16.19
N LYS A 108 3.29 4.83 -16.02
CA LYS A 108 4.34 5.58 -16.70
C LYS A 108 5.26 4.69 -17.50
N ASP A 109 6.08 3.87 -16.86
CA ASP A 109 7.19 3.21 -17.56
C ASP A 109 6.70 2.11 -18.52
N PHE A 110 5.65 1.38 -18.15
CA PHE A 110 5.01 0.37 -19.00
C PHE A 110 4.43 0.98 -20.28
N GLN A 111 3.88 2.20 -20.21
CA GLN A 111 3.30 2.87 -21.38
C GLN A 111 4.34 3.12 -22.48
N GLU A 112 5.61 3.17 -22.11
CA GLU A 112 6.74 3.37 -23.01
C GLU A 112 7.25 2.07 -23.65
N CYS A 113 6.73 0.90 -23.27
CA CYS A 113 7.10 -0.36 -23.88
C CYS A 113 6.40 -0.53 -25.24
N SER A 114 7.17 -0.89 -26.25
CA SER A 114 6.73 -1.18 -27.62
C SER A 114 6.81 -2.66 -27.98
N THR A 115 7.51 -3.48 -27.18
CA THR A 115 7.65 -4.93 -27.40
C THR A 115 7.53 -5.72 -26.11
N GLY A 116 7.15 -7.00 -26.21
CA GLY A 116 7.16 -7.93 -25.06
C GLY A 116 8.53 -8.05 -24.41
N ARG A 117 9.62 -8.01 -25.19
CA ARG A 117 10.99 -8.05 -24.67
C ARG A 117 11.32 -6.83 -23.80
N GLU A 118 10.92 -5.62 -24.21
CA GLU A 118 11.07 -4.40 -23.41
C GLU A 118 10.27 -4.49 -22.11
N TYR A 119 9.05 -5.02 -22.17
CA TYR A 119 8.22 -5.22 -20.98
C TYR A 119 8.86 -6.17 -19.96
N ILE A 120 9.44 -7.29 -20.42
CA ILE A 120 10.17 -8.21 -19.55
C ILE A 120 11.43 -7.59 -18.97
N ALA A 121 12.21 -6.90 -19.80
CA ALA A 121 13.38 -6.17 -19.33
C ALA A 121 13.01 -5.14 -18.26
N LEU A 122 11.89 -4.42 -18.44
CA LEU A 122 11.38 -3.47 -17.45
C LEU A 122 11.00 -4.17 -16.14
N LYS A 123 10.25 -5.28 -16.19
CA LYS A 123 9.92 -6.07 -15.00
C LYS A 123 11.16 -6.53 -14.25
N ARG A 124 12.15 -7.08 -14.96
CA ARG A 124 13.43 -7.55 -14.39
C ARG A 124 14.20 -6.39 -13.74
N ALA A 125 14.23 -5.21 -14.37
CA ALA A 125 14.86 -4.02 -13.82
C ALA A 125 14.17 -3.56 -12.51
N TYR A 126 12.84 -3.60 -12.47
CA TYR A 126 12.05 -3.26 -11.29
C TYR A 126 12.27 -4.26 -10.15
N LEU A 127 12.27 -5.56 -10.45
CA LEU A 127 12.56 -6.60 -9.46
C LEU A 127 13.96 -6.45 -8.87
N LYS A 128 14.95 -6.07 -9.69
CA LYS A 128 16.32 -5.79 -9.22
C LYS A 128 16.40 -4.53 -8.35
N LYS A 129 15.63 -3.49 -8.70
CA LYS A 129 15.65 -2.19 -8.01
C LYS A 129 14.86 -2.19 -6.70
N TYR A 130 13.76 -2.95 -6.64
CA TYR A 130 12.83 -2.98 -5.50
C TYR A 130 12.49 -4.42 -5.08
N PRO A 131 13.49 -5.28 -4.79
CA PRO A 131 13.27 -6.69 -4.52
C PRO A 131 12.41 -6.93 -3.28
N GLU A 132 12.55 -6.10 -2.23
CA GLU A 132 11.76 -6.21 -1.01
C GLU A 132 10.27 -5.96 -1.23
N TYR A 133 9.91 -5.21 -2.27
CA TYR A 133 8.52 -4.86 -2.59
C TYR A 133 7.89 -5.81 -3.60
N LEU A 134 8.66 -6.29 -4.59
CA LEU A 134 8.10 -6.95 -5.78
C LEU A 134 8.34 -8.46 -5.87
N LYS A 135 9.29 -9.04 -5.14
CA LYS A 135 9.67 -10.46 -5.32
C LYS A 135 8.52 -11.46 -5.14
N ASN A 136 7.53 -11.11 -4.33
CA ASN A 136 6.38 -11.94 -4.05
C ASN A 136 5.11 -11.44 -4.75
N GLU A 137 5.20 -10.31 -5.48
CA GLU A 137 4.07 -9.69 -6.14
C GLU A 137 3.71 -10.48 -7.40
N ALA A 138 2.41 -10.74 -7.58
CA ALA A 138 1.93 -11.47 -8.74
C ALA A 138 2.35 -10.76 -10.03
N GLY A 139 2.90 -11.52 -10.98
CA GLY A 139 3.44 -10.96 -12.23
C GLY A 139 4.90 -10.50 -12.14
N PHE A 140 5.49 -10.42 -10.94
CA PHE A 140 6.92 -10.14 -10.71
C PHE A 140 7.68 -11.29 -10.05
N ARG A 141 6.98 -12.34 -9.58
CA ARG A 141 7.61 -13.58 -9.11
C ARG A 141 8.43 -14.22 -10.22
N GLU A 142 9.48 -14.95 -9.84
CA GLU A 142 10.38 -15.58 -10.79
C GLU A 142 9.65 -16.56 -11.73
N GLU A 143 8.66 -17.29 -11.21
CA GLU A 143 7.84 -18.20 -12.00
C GLU A 143 6.95 -17.47 -13.01
N ASP A 144 6.44 -16.29 -12.64
CA ASP A 144 5.66 -15.45 -13.54
C ASP A 144 6.54 -14.90 -14.67
N LEU A 145 7.76 -14.44 -14.34
CA LEU A 145 8.72 -13.93 -15.32
C LEU A 145 9.16 -14.99 -16.32
N LYS A 146 9.44 -16.23 -15.87
CA LYS A 146 9.80 -17.33 -16.77
C LYS A 146 8.67 -17.69 -17.73
N ARG A 147 7.42 -17.67 -17.26
CA ARG A 147 6.25 -17.89 -18.13
C ARG A 147 6.12 -16.79 -19.17
N ASP A 148 6.27 -15.54 -18.74
CA ASP A 148 6.20 -14.40 -19.61
C ASP A 148 7.35 -14.39 -20.65
N GLU A 149 8.58 -14.74 -20.25
CA GLU A 149 9.74 -14.90 -21.13
C GLU A 149 9.52 -15.95 -22.21
N ALA A 150 8.87 -17.07 -21.88
CA ALA A 150 8.58 -18.15 -22.83
C ALA A 150 7.58 -17.75 -23.94
N VAL A 151 6.79 -16.69 -23.71
CA VAL A 151 5.77 -16.21 -24.66
C VAL A 151 5.99 -14.77 -25.10
N MET A 152 7.16 -14.16 -24.80
CA MET A 152 7.41 -12.73 -24.99
C MET A 152 7.16 -12.25 -26.43
N ASP A 153 7.46 -13.09 -27.43
CA ASP A 153 7.30 -12.74 -28.85
C ASP A 153 5.83 -12.78 -29.30
N LYS A 154 4.95 -13.40 -28.51
CA LYS A 154 3.50 -13.49 -28.76
C LYS A 154 2.69 -12.52 -27.89
N MET A 155 3.36 -11.73 -27.05
CA MET A 155 2.69 -10.78 -26.17
C MET A 155 2.11 -9.61 -26.95
N ILE A 156 0.85 -9.31 -26.65
CA ILE A 156 0.17 -8.09 -27.12
C ILE A 156 0.09 -7.14 -25.93
N LEU A 157 0.81 -6.02 -26.01
CA LEU A 157 0.81 -5.03 -24.94
C LEU A 157 -0.28 -4.00 -25.18
N ASN A 158 -1.02 -3.66 -24.13
CA ASN A 158 -2.01 -2.61 -24.18
C ASN A 158 -1.40 -1.22 -23.88
N THR A 159 -0.32 -0.88 -24.57
CA THR A 159 0.37 0.41 -24.43
C THR A 159 0.17 1.23 -25.70
N GLU A 160 0.28 2.56 -25.59
CA GLU A 160 0.18 3.42 -26.77
C GLU A 160 1.31 3.14 -27.76
N LYS A 161 2.55 3.04 -27.27
CA LYS A 161 3.71 2.76 -28.13
C LYS A 161 3.67 1.40 -28.80
N TYR A 162 3.18 0.35 -28.14
CA TYR A 162 3.01 -0.96 -28.79
C TYR A 162 2.02 -0.85 -29.94
N ARG A 163 0.88 -0.19 -29.72
CA ARG A 163 -0.12 0.04 -30.78
C ARG A 163 0.46 0.85 -31.92
N GLU A 164 1.23 1.90 -31.66
CA GLU A 164 1.87 2.70 -32.71
C GLU A 164 2.89 1.90 -33.52
N ALA A 165 3.75 1.12 -32.85
CA ALA A 165 4.77 0.30 -33.52
C ALA A 165 4.17 -0.82 -34.40
N HIS A 166 2.89 -1.18 -34.17
CA HIS A 166 2.20 -2.28 -34.86
C HIS A 166 0.95 -1.82 -35.64
N LYS A 167 0.75 -0.50 -35.78
CA LYS A 167 -0.22 0.09 -36.72
C LYS A 167 0.39 0.04 -38.12
N ASN A 168 0.09 -1.03 -38.85
CA ASN A 168 0.16 -1.00 -40.32
C ASN A 168 -1.01 -0.17 -40.86
#